data_AF-A0A1X0G0X0-F1
#
_entry.id   AF-A0A1X0G0X0-F1
#
_cell.length_a   1.000
_cell.length_b   1.000
_cell.length_c   1.000
_cell.angle_alpha   90.00
_cell.angle_beta   90.00
_cell.angle_gamma   90.00
#
_symmetry.space_group_name_H-M   'P 1'
#
loop_
_entity.id
_entity.type
_entity.pdbx_description
1 polymer ?
#
loop_
_entity_poly.entity_id
_entity_poly.type
_entity_poly.pdbx_seq_one_letter_code
_entity_poly.pdbx_strand_id
1 'polypeptide(L)'
;MRAVKAGEKAPAKRAPRKAAPKSVVAAAASGDRRQLLVALGNRIAQAIDDPKTAGPALAALIRQQMSIAARIQAIDLAADAGSSTSGPKSAIATTPDEPWDESQI
;
A
#
# COMPACT_ATOMS: atom_id res chain seq x y z
N MET A 1 -32.04 4.63 -30.97
CA MET A 1 -30.95 5.64 -31.04
C MET A 1 -31.59 7.02 -30.88
N ARG A 2 -31.45 7.70 -29.75
CA ARG A 2 -31.99 9.07 -29.58
C ARG A 2 -30.96 10.09 -30.08
N ALA A 3 -31.35 10.90 -31.06
CA ALA A 3 -30.54 11.99 -31.58
C ALA A 3 -30.55 13.17 -30.59
N VAL A 4 -29.37 13.67 -30.24
CA VAL A 4 -29.17 14.91 -29.48
C VAL A 4 -29.41 16.12 -30.41
N LYS A 5 -30.07 17.17 -29.92
CA LYS A 5 -30.35 18.39 -30.70
C LYS A 5 -29.08 19.25 -30.84
N ALA A 6 -28.94 19.91 -31.99
CA ALA A 6 -27.87 20.86 -32.26
C ALA A 6 -27.93 22.04 -31.27
N GLY A 7 -26.90 22.15 -30.42
CA GLY A 7 -26.76 23.18 -29.37
C GLY A 7 -26.68 22.64 -27.94
N GLU A 8 -26.93 21.35 -27.71
CA GLU A 8 -26.81 20.77 -26.37
C GLU A 8 -25.33 20.49 -26.04
N LYS A 9 -24.77 21.32 -25.16
CA LYS A 9 -23.39 21.17 -24.69
C LYS A 9 -23.31 19.90 -23.84
N ALA A 10 -22.54 18.91 -24.31
CA ALA A 10 -22.32 17.65 -23.62
C ALA A 10 -21.96 17.88 -22.14
N PRO A 11 -22.49 17.09 -21.19
CA PRO A 11 -22.23 17.29 -19.77
C PRO A 11 -20.72 17.19 -19.53
N ALA A 12 -20.14 18.25 -18.96
CA ALA A 12 -18.73 18.32 -18.66
C ALA A 12 -18.31 17.09 -17.83
N LYS A 13 -17.26 16.40 -18.29
CA LYS A 13 -16.69 15.21 -17.65
C LYS A 13 -16.39 15.55 -16.19
N ARG A 14 -17.17 15.00 -15.25
CA ARG A 14 -17.00 15.26 -13.81
C ARG A 14 -15.57 14.89 -13.40
N ALA A 15 -14.85 15.84 -12.81
CA ALA A 15 -13.54 15.58 -12.22
C ALA A 15 -13.64 14.43 -11.19
N PRO A 16 -12.64 13.55 -11.10
CA PRO A 16 -12.67 12.44 -10.15
C PRO A 16 -12.76 13.00 -8.73
N ARG A 17 -13.84 12.66 -8.02
CA ARG A 17 -13.97 12.99 -6.60
C ARG A 17 -12.87 12.25 -5.85
N LYS A 18 -12.12 12.96 -5.01
CA LYS A 18 -11.17 12.32 -4.09
C LYS A 18 -11.93 11.25 -3.30
N ALA A 19 -11.47 10.01 -3.36
CA ALA A 19 -12.11 8.91 -2.65
C ALA A 19 -12.14 9.25 -1.16
N ALA A 20 -13.32 9.14 -0.55
CA ALA A 20 -13.45 9.36 0.89
C ALA A 20 -12.55 8.36 1.64
N PRO A 21 -11.93 8.77 2.76
CA PRO A 21 -11.10 7.87 3.55
C PRO A 21 -11.95 6.66 3.99
N LYS A 22 -11.43 5.44 3.76
CA LYS A 22 -12.12 4.20 4.15
C LYS A 22 -12.19 4.10 5.68
N SER A 23 -13.35 3.69 6.19
CA SER A 23 -13.49 3.34 7.60
C SER A 23 -12.66 2.09 7.93
N VAL A 24 -12.31 1.90 9.21
CA VAL A 24 -11.57 0.71 9.67
C VAL A 24 -12.33 -0.58 9.33
N VAL A 25 -13.66 -0.58 9.50
CA VAL A 25 -14.50 -1.75 9.18
C VAL A 25 -14.47 -2.05 7.68
N ALA A 26 -14.62 -1.04 6.83
CA ALA A 26 -14.58 -1.23 5.38
C ALA A 26 -13.18 -1.67 4.90
N ALA A 27 -12.12 -1.17 5.53
CA ALA A 27 -10.74 -1.56 5.23
C ALA A 27 -10.40 -2.98 5.73
N ALA A 28 -10.97 -3.42 6.86
CA ALA A 28 -10.85 -4.79 7.31
C ALA A 28 -11.59 -5.76 6.37
N ALA A 29 -12.80 -5.40 5.94
CA ALA A 29 -13.60 -6.20 5.02
C ALA A 29 -12.98 -6.33 3.62
N SER A 30 -12.16 -5.37 3.18
CA SER A 30 -11.50 -5.45 1.87
C SER A 30 -10.36 -6.46 1.82
N GLY A 31 -9.86 -6.94 2.97
CA GLY A 31 -8.69 -7.83 3.04
C GLY A 31 -7.35 -7.15 2.68
N ASP A 32 -7.37 -5.86 2.32
CA ASP A 32 -6.17 -5.11 2.00
C ASP A 32 -5.50 -4.63 3.29
N ARG A 33 -4.42 -5.32 3.67
CA ARG A 33 -3.63 -5.02 4.86
C ARG A 33 -3.11 -3.58 4.88
N ARG A 34 -2.71 -3.02 3.73
CA ARG A 34 -2.23 -1.64 3.64
C ARG A 34 -3.35 -0.67 3.96
N GLN A 35 -4.53 -0.87 3.37
CA GLN A 35 -5.70 -0.04 3.63
C GLN A 35 -6.15 -0.10 5.09
N LEU A 36 -6.10 -1.29 5.70
CA LEU A 36 -6.41 -1.46 7.12
C LEU A 36 -5.48 -0.64 8.00
N LEU A 37 -4.16 -0.71 7.75
CA LEU A 37 -3.16 0.06 8.50
C LEU A 37 -3.34 1.57 8.34
N VAL A 38 -3.65 2.05 7.13
CA VAL A 38 -3.95 3.46 6.88
C VAL A 38 -5.20 3.90 7.66
N ALA A 39 -6.28 3.11 7.62
CA ALA A 39 -7.51 3.43 8.34
C ALA A 39 -7.30 3.46 9.86
N LEU A 40 -6.52 2.52 10.41
CA LEU A 40 -6.14 2.51 11.82
C LEU A 40 -5.27 3.71 12.20
N GLY A 41 -4.29 4.06 11.37
CA GLY A 41 -3.43 5.24 11.60
C GLY A 41 -4.21 6.55 11.61
N ASN A 42 -5.21 6.70 10.73
CA ASN A 42 -6.12 7.85 10.75
C ASN A 42 -6.94 7.93 12.04
N ARG A 43 -7.43 6.78 12.53
CA ARG A 43 -8.20 6.73 13.79
C ARG A 43 -7.32 7.09 15.00
N ILE A 44 -6.07 6.64 15.02
CA ILE A 44 -5.13 6.95 16.11
C ILE A 44 -4.74 8.42 16.08
N ALA A 45 -4.50 9.00 14.89
CA ALA A 45 -4.23 10.43 14.75
C ALA A 45 -5.35 11.29 15.37
N GLN A 46 -6.61 10.94 15.10
CA GLN A 46 -7.76 11.64 15.72
C GLN A 46 -7.76 11.53 17.25
N ALA A 47 -7.34 10.39 17.82
CA ALA A 47 -7.24 10.22 19.27
C ALA A 47 -6.04 10.97 19.88
N ILE A 48 -4.96 11.15 19.12
CA ILE A 48 -3.80 11.98 19.53
C ILE A 48 -4.19 13.46 19.58
N ASP A 49 -4.98 13.92 18.61
CA ASP A 49 -5.46 15.31 18.53
C ASP A 49 -6.54 15.65 19.58
N ASP A 50 -7.14 14.63 20.23
CA ASP A 50 -8.14 14.85 21.28
C ASP A 50 -7.46 15.36 22.57
N PRO A 51 -7.77 16.59 23.04
CA PRO A 51 -7.17 17.15 24.26
C PRO A 51 -7.56 16.39 25.53
N LYS A 52 -8.57 15.51 25.47
CA LYS A 52 -8.99 14.66 26.61
C LYS A 52 -8.11 13.41 26.77
N THR A 53 -7.20 13.15 25.84
CA THR A 53 -6.34 11.97 25.90
C THR A 53 -5.33 12.09 27.03
N ALA A 54 -5.43 11.19 28.01
CA ALA A 54 -4.53 11.17 29.17
C ALA A 54 -3.07 10.93 28.76
N GLY A 55 -2.11 11.55 29.47
CA GLY A 55 -0.68 11.51 29.13
C GLY A 55 -0.09 10.11 28.89
N PRO A 56 -0.33 9.11 29.76
CA PRO A 56 0.13 7.75 29.52
C PRO A 56 -0.49 7.10 28.27
N ALA A 57 -1.78 7.36 28.02
CA ALA A 57 -2.48 6.88 26.82
C ALA A 57 -1.95 7.58 25.56
N LEU A 58 -1.67 8.88 25.62
CA LEU A 58 -1.08 9.66 24.53
C LEU A 58 0.28 9.08 24.10
N ALA A 59 1.16 8.79 25.06
CA ALA A 59 2.46 8.19 24.78
C ALA A 59 2.32 6.82 24.10
N ALA A 60 1.33 6.01 24.50
CA ALA A 60 1.05 4.72 23.87
C ALA A 60 0.54 4.88 22.43
N LEU A 61 -0.38 5.82 22.19
CA LEU A 61 -0.91 6.12 20.86
C LEU A 61 0.17 6.63 19.90
N ILE A 62 1.09 7.49 20.37
CA ILE A 62 2.22 7.98 19.57
C ILE A 62 3.13 6.83 19.14
N ARG A 63 3.50 5.93 20.07
CA ARG A 63 4.30 4.74 19.73
C ARG A 63 3.59 3.83 18.73
N GLN A 64 2.28 3.65 18.90
CA GLN A 64 1.48 2.86 17.97
C GLN A 64 1.42 3.49 16.58
N GLN A 65 1.30 4.82 16.50
CA GLN A 65 1.30 5.56 15.23
C GLN A 65 2.63 5.41 14.49
N MET A 66 3.76 5.53 15.21
CA MET A 66 5.09 5.29 14.64
C MET A 66 5.23 3.85 14.11
N SER A 67 4.75 2.86 14.86
CA SER A 67 4.78 1.45 14.44
C SER A 67 3.95 1.21 13.17
N ILE A 68 2.77 1.82 13.06
CA ILE A 68 1.91 1.72 11.87
C ILE A 68 2.59 2.37 10.66
N ALA A 69 3.19 3.56 10.83
CA ALA A 69 3.92 4.24 9.76
C ALA A 69 5.06 3.38 9.22
N ALA A 70 5.87 2.77 10.10
CA ALA A 70 6.95 1.87 9.70
C ALA A 70 6.43 0.64 8.93
N ARG A 71 5.30 0.05 9.36
CA ARG A 71 4.67 -1.09 8.66
C ARG A 71 4.15 -0.72 7.27
N ILE A 72 3.58 0.47 7.11
CA ILE A 72 3.14 0.97 5.80
C ILE A 72 4.34 1.15 4.89
N GLN A 73 5.41 1.78 5.36
CA GLN A 73 6.65 1.93 4.58
C GLN A 73 7.23 0.57 4.17
N ALA A 74 7.24 -0.43 5.06
CA ALA A 74 7.71 -1.77 4.71
C ALA A 74 6.87 -2.43 3.61
N ILE A 75 5.55 -2.24 3.63
CA ILE A 75 4.65 -2.74 2.57
C ILE A 75 4.93 -2.03 1.25
N ASP A 76 5.09 -0.71 1.29
CA ASP A 76 5.32 0.10 0.10
C ASP A 76 6.68 -0.25 -0.54
N LEU A 77 7.74 -0.39 0.26
CA LEU A 77 9.06 -0.86 -0.20
C LEU A 77 9.02 -2.27 -0.78
N ALA A 78 8.26 -3.18 -0.17
CA ALA A 78 8.11 -4.54 -0.69
C ALA A 78 7.37 -4.57 -2.03
N ALA A 79 6.38 -3.68 -2.23
CA ALA A 79 5.69 -3.55 -3.51
C ALA A 79 6.63 -3.05 -4.61
N ASP A 80 7.49 -2.06 -4.31
CA ASP A 80 8.47 -1.52 -5.26
C ASP A 80 9.58 -2.54 -5.58
N ALA A 81 10.06 -3.29 -4.59
CA ALA A 81 11.07 -4.34 -4.78
C ALA A 81 10.54 -5.50 -5.65
N GLY A 82 9.28 -5.91 -5.46
CA GLY A 82 8.65 -6.97 -6.28
C GLY A 82 8.41 -6.56 -7.73
N SER A 83 8.21 -5.26 -8.00
CA SER A 83 8.14 -4.71 -9.37
C SER A 83 9.48 -4.79 -10.12
N SER A 84 10.60 -4.95 -9.40
CA SER A 84 11.93 -5.10 -9.97
C SER A 84 12.30 -6.58 -10.13
N THR A 85 11.53 -7.33 -10.93
CA THR A 85 11.85 -8.73 -11.30
C THR A 85 13.12 -8.86 -12.17
N SER A 86 13.86 -7.78 -12.41
CA SER A 86 15.22 -7.84 -12.95
C SER A 86 16.27 -7.60 -11.85
N GLY A 87 16.23 -8.40 -10.79
CA GLY A 87 17.41 -8.58 -9.94
C GLY A 87 18.57 -9.17 -10.76
N PRO A 88 19.84 -8.99 -10.35
CA PRO A 88 20.95 -9.66 -11.02
C PRO A 88 20.71 -11.17 -11.01
N LYS A 89 20.62 -11.79 -12.19
CA LYS A 89 20.56 -13.25 -12.31
C LYS A 89 21.70 -13.82 -11.48
N SER A 90 21.38 -14.71 -10.53
CA SER A 90 22.39 -15.40 -9.72
C SER A 90 23.47 -15.98 -10.64
N ALA A 91 24.74 -15.93 -10.25
CA ALA A 91 25.84 -16.46 -11.07
C ALA A 91 25.57 -17.89 -11.56
N ILE A 92 24.94 -18.71 -10.71
CA ILE A 92 24.49 -20.08 -10.99
C ILE A 92 23.54 -20.16 -12.19
N ALA A 93 22.69 -19.16 -12.40
CA ALA A 93 21.75 -19.11 -13.53
C ALA A 93 22.43 -18.74 -14.86
N THR A 94 23.69 -18.29 -14.80
CA THR A 94 24.51 -17.94 -15.98
C THR A 94 25.72 -18.86 -16.15
N THR A 95 25.99 -19.75 -15.19
CA THR A 95 27.07 -20.73 -15.30
C THR A 95 26.62 -21.84 -16.25
N PRO A 96 27.32 -22.07 -17.37
CA PRO A 96 27.08 -23.24 -18.21
C PRO A 96 27.37 -24.52 -17.43
N ASP A 97 26.59 -25.58 -17.67
CA ASP A 97 26.87 -26.90 -17.09
C ASP A 97 28.22 -27.41 -17.61
N GLU A 98 29.17 -27.61 -16.69
CA GLU A 98 30.47 -28.16 -17.01
C GLU A 98 30.33 -29.69 -17.19
N PRO A 99 30.85 -30.27 -18.28
CA PRO A 99 30.74 -31.71 -18.49
C PRO A 99 31.52 -32.44 -17.40
N TRP A 100 30.82 -33.35 -16.72
CA TRP A 100 31.42 -34.22 -15.70
C TRP A 100 32.53 -35.07 -16.34
N ASP A 101 33.76 -34.94 -15.84
CA ASP A 101 34.90 -35.73 -16.30
C ASP A 101 34.97 -37.06 -15.53
N GLU A 102 34.45 -38.12 -16.17
CA GLU A 102 34.47 -39.49 -15.64
C GLU A 102 35.88 -40.10 -15.56
N SER A 103 36.93 -39.44 -16.04
CA SER A 103 38.31 -39.94 -15.94
C SER A 103 38.99 -39.67 -14.59
N GLN A 104 38.32 -38.96 -13.68
CA GLN A 104 38.82 -38.58 -12.34
C GLN A 104 38.23 -39.44 -11.20
N ILE A 105 37.64 -40.61 -11.52
CA ILE A 105 37.08 -41.59 -10.57
C ILE A 105 37.72 -42.96 -10.72
#